data_AF-G3MRQ6-F1
#
_entry.id   AF-G3MRQ6-F1
#
_cell.length_a   1.000
_cell.length_b   1.000
_cell.length_c   1.000
_cell.angle_alpha   90.00
_cell.angle_beta   90.00
_cell.angle_gamma   90.00
#
_symmetry.space_group_name_H-M   'P 1'
#
loop_
_entity.id
_entity.type
_entity.pdbx_description
1 polymer ?
#
loop_
_entity_poly.entity_id
_entity_poly.type
_entity_poly.pdbx_seq_one_letter_code
_entity_poly.pdbx_strand_id
1 'polypeptide(L)'
;MAALSILQGLLLAFLVVTAFTETEVETEKQDNDFTKILQKDNVIWVYNTTEPENITCRKDKISDVNQRNVSFHRYFRNGTQKLQESLRGELFNWVHWEDNNYTPYDAISIYNGNDLKSEEILQYISDDGTCAVVTVMIISDFIGGKPVGWTDLRLTNSVVEAGPSPNCSEKFDIIVNVTKKPWRQAYFSYCQ
;
A
#
# COMPACT_ATOMS: atom_id res chain seq x y z
N MET A 1 36.15 -57.99 -51.64
CA MET A 1 35.56 -56.82 -50.97
C MET A 1 34.23 -57.25 -50.42
N ALA A 2 34.19 -57.57 -49.14
CA ALA A 2 33.00 -58.00 -48.43
C ALA A 2 32.89 -57.20 -47.12
N ALA A 3 31.65 -57.09 -46.67
CA ALA A 3 31.21 -56.86 -45.30
C ALA A 3 30.89 -55.42 -44.83
N LEU A 4 29.60 -55.28 -44.50
CA LEU A 4 29.02 -54.72 -43.26
C LEU A 4 29.08 -53.19 -43.02
N SER A 5 27.89 -52.59 -42.87
CA SER A 5 27.55 -51.73 -41.71
C SER A 5 26.03 -51.46 -41.72
N ILE A 6 25.24 -52.17 -40.90
CA ILE A 6 24.84 -51.89 -39.50
C ILE A 6 23.47 -51.18 -39.44
N LEU A 7 22.51 -51.91 -38.87
CA LEU A 7 21.23 -51.43 -38.36
C LEU A 7 21.42 -50.19 -37.45
N GLN A 8 20.65 -49.14 -37.71
CA GLN A 8 20.28 -48.13 -36.71
C GLN A 8 18.76 -48.01 -36.82
N GLY A 9 17.93 -48.36 -35.84
CA GLY A 9 18.06 -48.08 -34.42
C GLY A 9 16.95 -47.07 -34.09
N LEU A 10 15.74 -47.58 -33.86
CA LEU A 10 14.59 -46.83 -33.35
C LEU A 10 14.99 -46.09 -32.06
N LEU A 11 14.89 -44.77 -32.04
CA LEU A 11 14.78 -43.97 -30.82
C LEU A 11 13.91 -42.75 -31.13
N LEU A 12 12.59 -42.93 -30.95
CA LEU A 12 11.62 -41.86 -30.81
C LEU A 12 11.91 -41.11 -29.51
N ALA A 13 12.69 -40.04 -29.59
CA ALA A 13 12.78 -39.07 -28.51
C ALA A 13 11.56 -38.13 -28.61
N PHE A 14 10.48 -38.48 -27.90
CA PHE A 14 9.43 -37.52 -27.56
C PHE A 14 10.02 -36.48 -26.60
N LEU A 15 10.57 -35.40 -27.16
CA LEU A 15 10.82 -34.17 -26.42
C LEU A 15 9.48 -33.48 -26.18
N VAL A 16 8.79 -33.87 -25.10
CA VAL A 16 7.71 -33.05 -24.55
C VAL A 16 8.38 -31.88 -23.85
N VAL A 17 8.59 -30.79 -24.60
CA VAL A 17 8.90 -29.49 -24.01
C VAL A 17 7.63 -29.02 -23.32
N THR A 18 7.50 -29.29 -22.02
CA THR A 18 6.56 -28.57 -21.18
C THR A 18 7.06 -27.13 -21.09
N ALA A 19 6.54 -26.28 -21.96
CA ALA A 19 6.64 -24.83 -21.75
C ALA A 19 5.92 -24.54 -20.44
N PHE A 20 6.68 -24.22 -19.39
CA PHE A 20 6.13 -23.54 -18.23
C PHE A 20 5.72 -22.16 -18.74
N THR A 21 4.46 -22.00 -19.12
CA THR A 21 3.86 -20.68 -19.17
C THR A 21 3.75 -20.25 -17.71
N GLU A 22 4.73 -19.49 -17.24
CA GLU A 22 4.50 -18.59 -16.13
C GLU A 22 3.36 -17.68 -16.62
N THR A 23 2.14 -18.01 -16.22
CA THR A 23 1.04 -17.07 -16.32
C THR A 23 1.38 -15.98 -15.32
N GLU A 24 2.17 -15.00 -15.76
CA GLU A 24 2.18 -13.69 -15.13
C GLU A 24 0.73 -13.25 -15.13
N VAL A 25 0.10 -13.33 -13.97
CA VAL A 25 -1.15 -12.62 -13.75
C VAL A 25 -0.75 -11.16 -13.88
N GLU A 26 -0.90 -10.61 -15.09
CA GLU A 26 -0.99 -9.18 -15.31
C GLU A 26 -2.16 -8.72 -14.43
N THR A 27 -1.83 -8.39 -13.19
CA THR A 27 -2.66 -7.48 -12.43
C THR A 27 -2.55 -6.20 -13.21
N GLU A 28 -3.62 -5.84 -13.94
CA GLU A 28 -3.74 -4.50 -14.52
C GLU A 28 -3.26 -3.53 -13.45
N LYS A 29 -2.11 -2.91 -13.73
CA LYS A 29 -1.45 -2.04 -12.78
C LYS A 29 -2.29 -0.77 -12.76
N GLN A 30 -3.30 -0.77 -11.89
CA GLN A 30 -4.16 0.37 -11.69
C GLN A 30 -3.25 1.55 -11.34
N ASP A 31 -3.32 2.58 -12.16
CA ASP A 31 -2.58 3.82 -11.97
C ASP A 31 -3.21 4.54 -10.77
N ASN A 32 -2.70 4.21 -9.59
CA ASN A 32 -3.24 4.66 -8.31
C ASN A 32 -2.97 6.15 -8.15
N ASP A 33 -4.02 6.91 -7.83
CA ASP A 33 -3.92 8.35 -7.60
C ASP A 33 -4.25 8.69 -6.15
N PHE A 34 -3.21 9.03 -5.38
CA PHE A 34 -3.34 9.38 -3.98
C PHE A 34 -4.18 10.64 -3.75
N THR A 35 -4.30 11.52 -4.76
CA THR A 35 -5.10 12.74 -4.65
C THR A 35 -6.61 12.46 -4.56
N LYS A 36 -7.06 11.25 -4.96
CA LYS A 36 -8.47 10.85 -4.85
C LYS A 36 -8.96 10.80 -3.40
N ILE A 37 -8.13 10.33 -2.48
CA ILE A 37 -8.49 10.28 -1.05
C ILE A 37 -8.00 11.52 -0.30
N LEU A 38 -6.91 12.15 -0.74
CA LEU A 38 -6.33 13.36 -0.14
C LEU A 38 -7.03 14.63 -0.65
N GLN A 39 -8.32 14.74 -0.34
CA GLN A 39 -9.15 15.90 -0.66
C GLN A 39 -9.25 16.84 0.55
N LYS A 40 -9.34 18.15 0.31
CA LYS A 40 -9.56 19.14 1.37
C LYS A 40 -10.81 18.82 2.19
N ASP A 41 -10.73 19.03 3.51
CA ASP A 41 -11.77 18.74 4.50
C ASP A 41 -12.12 17.24 4.66
N ASN A 42 -11.48 16.35 3.90
CA ASN A 42 -11.68 14.91 4.06
C ASN A 42 -11.10 14.43 5.40
N VAL A 43 -11.78 13.46 5.99
CA VAL A 43 -11.34 12.78 7.22
C VAL A 43 -11.14 11.31 6.89
N ILE A 44 -9.92 10.83 7.10
CA ILE A 44 -9.46 9.50 6.70
C ILE A 44 -9.09 8.75 7.96
N TRP A 45 -9.77 7.64 8.24
CA TRP A 45 -9.53 6.77 9.38
C TRP A 45 -8.66 5.59 8.99
N VAL A 46 -7.74 5.19 9.87
CA VAL A 46 -7.11 3.87 9.79
C VAL A 46 -8.07 2.86 10.39
N TYR A 47 -8.63 2.00 9.54
CA TYR A 47 -9.62 1.01 9.92
C TYR A 47 -8.95 -0.26 10.44
N ASN A 48 -8.07 -0.85 9.64
CA ASN A 48 -7.21 -1.98 10.00
C ASN A 48 -5.74 -1.63 9.76
N THR A 49 -4.84 -2.24 10.52
CA THR A 49 -3.40 -2.00 10.38
C THR A 49 -2.58 -3.23 10.75
N THR A 50 -1.41 -3.39 10.12
CA THR A 50 -0.36 -4.31 10.55
C THR A 50 0.69 -3.64 11.44
N GLU A 51 0.44 -2.41 11.90
CA GLU A 51 1.32 -1.69 12.82
C GLU A 51 1.44 -2.48 14.14
N PRO A 52 2.66 -2.76 14.63
CA PRO A 52 2.87 -3.58 15.83
C PRO A 52 2.45 -2.86 17.11
N GLU A 53 2.53 -1.53 17.13
CA GLU A 53 2.11 -0.72 18.29
C GLU A 53 0.60 -0.74 18.47
N ASN A 54 0.12 -0.50 19.69
CA ASN A 54 -1.32 -0.53 20.01
C ASN A 54 -1.99 0.85 19.89
N ILE A 55 -1.73 1.54 18.79
CA ILE A 55 -2.34 2.84 18.49
C ILE A 55 -3.74 2.63 17.89
N THR A 56 -4.73 3.36 18.42
CA THR A 56 -6.13 3.25 18.00
C THR A 56 -6.71 4.61 17.63
N CYS A 57 -7.90 4.61 16.99
CA CYS A 57 -8.60 5.83 16.58
C CYS A 57 -7.73 6.79 15.77
N ARG A 58 -6.81 6.27 14.94
CA ARG A 58 -5.94 7.09 14.10
C ARG A 58 -6.77 7.66 12.95
N LYS A 59 -6.76 8.98 12.80
CA LYS A 59 -7.32 9.68 11.64
C LYS A 59 -6.47 10.84 11.19
N ASP A 60 -6.53 11.12 9.90
CA ASP A 60 -6.00 12.32 9.29
C ASP A 60 -7.18 13.22 8.85
N LYS A 61 -7.15 14.48 9.27
CA LYS A 61 -8.06 15.52 8.77
C LYS A 61 -7.28 16.43 7.83
N ILE A 62 -7.60 16.37 6.54
CA ILE A 62 -6.93 17.16 5.51
C ILE A 62 -7.39 18.62 5.63
N SER A 63 -6.46 19.52 5.88
CA SER A 63 -6.75 20.96 6.04
C SER A 63 -6.56 21.73 4.75
N ASP A 64 -5.59 21.36 3.92
CA ASP A 64 -5.34 22.00 2.64
C ASP A 64 -4.61 21.08 1.66
N VAL A 65 -4.84 21.29 0.38
CA VAL A 65 -4.21 20.56 -0.73
C VAL A 65 -3.84 21.59 -1.79
N ASN A 66 -2.56 21.71 -2.10
CA ASN A 66 -2.04 22.62 -3.11
C ASN A 66 -1.03 21.90 -4.01
N GLN A 67 -1.45 21.56 -5.22
CA GLN A 67 -0.69 20.75 -6.16
C GLN A 67 -0.26 19.44 -5.49
N ARG A 68 1.05 19.24 -5.29
CA ARG A 68 1.61 18.06 -4.61
C ARG A 68 1.71 18.19 -3.09
N ASN A 69 1.43 19.36 -2.52
CA ASN A 69 1.55 19.59 -1.08
C ASN A 69 0.22 19.35 -0.37
N VAL A 70 0.26 18.62 0.73
CA VAL A 70 -0.91 18.33 1.57
C VAL A 70 -0.62 18.79 2.99
N SER A 71 -1.54 19.53 3.59
CA SER A 71 -1.50 19.86 5.02
C SER A 71 -2.60 19.11 5.73
N PHE A 72 -2.30 18.51 6.88
CA PHE A 72 -3.30 17.75 7.64
C PHE A 72 -2.95 17.67 9.13
N HIS A 73 -3.98 17.35 9.92
CA HIS A 73 -3.82 17.04 11.33
C HIS A 73 -4.06 15.55 11.55
N ARG A 74 -3.09 14.88 12.18
CA ARG A 74 -3.19 13.47 12.56
C ARG A 74 -3.61 13.39 14.03
N TYR A 75 -4.69 12.66 14.29
CA TYR A 75 -5.21 12.39 15.63
C TYR A 75 -5.10 10.91 15.91
N PHE A 76 -4.77 10.51 17.13
CA PHE A 76 -4.71 9.10 17.53
C PHE A 76 -4.80 8.93 19.04
N ARG A 77 -5.02 7.69 19.48
CA ARG A 77 -4.97 7.30 20.88
C ARG A 77 -3.82 6.34 21.15
N ASN A 78 -3.03 6.65 22.18
CA ASN A 78 -2.05 5.74 22.75
C ASN A 78 -2.49 5.41 24.18
N GLY A 79 -3.08 4.23 24.37
CA GLY A 79 -3.80 3.90 25.60
C GLY A 79 -4.96 4.87 25.85
N THR A 80 -4.92 5.59 26.98
CA THR A 80 -5.95 6.58 27.35
C THR A 80 -5.66 7.99 26.83
N GLN A 81 -4.44 8.23 26.33
CA GLN A 81 -4.02 9.55 25.88
C GLN A 81 -4.53 9.83 24.47
N LYS A 82 -5.15 10.99 24.28
CA LYS A 82 -5.50 11.52 22.95
C LYS A 82 -4.39 12.45 22.50
N LEU A 83 -3.80 12.17 21.34
CA LEU A 83 -2.66 12.89 20.79
C LEU A 83 -3.03 13.49 19.43
N GLN A 84 -2.35 14.57 19.08
CA GLN A 84 -2.52 15.28 17.81
C GLN A 84 -1.18 15.80 17.31
N GLU A 85 -0.98 15.74 16.00
CA GLU A 85 0.16 16.33 15.30
C GLU A 85 -0.32 17.17 14.11
N SER A 86 0.46 18.19 13.76
CA SER A 86 0.27 18.95 12.52
C SER A 86 1.36 18.53 11.54
N LEU A 87 0.94 18.00 10.39
CA LEU A 87 1.81 17.33 9.45
C LEU A 87 1.70 17.95 8.06
N ARG A 88 2.78 17.82 7.31
CA ARG A 88 2.87 18.24 5.92
C ARG A 88 3.27 17.05 5.08
N GLY A 89 2.54 16.83 4.00
CA GLY A 89 2.82 15.82 2.99
C GLY A 89 3.34 16.45 1.71
N GLU A 90 4.30 15.78 1.06
CA GLU A 90 4.71 16.06 -0.32
C GLU A 90 4.47 14.81 -1.16
N LEU A 91 3.58 14.92 -2.16
CA LEU A 91 3.26 13.85 -3.10
C LEU A 91 4.41 13.66 -4.10
N PHE A 92 4.69 12.40 -4.40
CA PHE A 92 5.72 11.99 -5.36
C PHE A 92 5.34 10.65 -6.01
N ASN A 93 6.18 10.21 -6.95
CA ASN A 93 6.04 8.92 -7.61
C ASN A 93 7.09 7.92 -7.11
N TRP A 94 6.63 6.86 -6.46
CA TRP A 94 7.45 5.73 -6.06
C TRP A 94 7.73 4.79 -7.21
N VAL A 95 6.69 4.40 -7.97
CA VAL A 95 6.86 3.49 -9.12
C VAL A 95 7.54 4.19 -10.30
N HIS A 96 7.10 5.40 -10.61
CA HIS A 96 7.58 6.20 -11.73
C HIS A 96 8.62 7.25 -11.30
N TRP A 97 9.49 6.88 -10.35
CA TRP A 97 10.47 7.78 -9.73
C TRP A 97 11.47 8.43 -10.71
N GLU A 98 11.67 7.83 -11.90
CA GLU A 98 12.54 8.35 -12.95
C GLU A 98 11.90 9.50 -13.75
N ASP A 99 10.56 9.59 -13.76
CA ASP A 99 9.82 10.63 -14.46
C ASP A 99 9.24 11.64 -13.46
N ASN A 100 9.97 12.73 -13.25
CA ASN A 100 9.59 13.82 -12.35
C ASN A 100 8.28 14.54 -12.75
N ASN A 101 7.77 14.32 -13.96
CA ASN A 101 6.51 14.89 -14.44
C ASN A 101 5.37 13.87 -14.50
N TYR A 102 5.60 12.63 -14.07
CA TYR A 102 4.57 11.61 -14.07
C TYR A 102 3.44 12.05 -13.12
N THR A 103 2.22 11.80 -13.59
CA THR A 103 1.00 11.88 -12.79
C THR A 103 0.11 10.74 -13.25
N PRO A 104 -0.66 10.11 -12.35
CA PRO A 104 -0.95 10.47 -10.96
C PRO A 104 0.18 10.14 -9.95
N TYR A 105 0.08 10.69 -8.73
CA TYR A 105 1.01 10.41 -7.63
C TYR A 105 0.59 9.17 -6.84
N ASP A 106 1.52 8.27 -6.57
CA ASP A 106 1.29 7.00 -5.86
C ASP A 106 1.96 6.94 -4.47
N ALA A 107 2.63 8.01 -4.03
CA ALA A 107 3.27 8.07 -2.72
C ALA A 107 3.29 9.49 -2.12
N ILE A 108 3.52 9.56 -0.81
CA ILE A 108 3.61 10.82 -0.06
C ILE A 108 4.70 10.75 1.03
N SER A 109 5.58 11.75 1.08
CA SER A 109 6.54 11.93 2.18
C SER A 109 5.90 12.80 3.26
N ILE A 110 5.88 12.33 4.51
CA ILE A 110 5.24 12.99 5.64
C ILE A 110 6.28 13.63 6.55
N TYR A 111 6.09 14.92 6.83
CA TYR A 111 6.96 15.75 7.66
C TYR A 111 6.25 16.29 8.89
N ASN A 112 6.99 16.39 9.99
CA ASN A 112 6.62 17.19 11.16
C ASN A 112 7.68 18.30 11.32
N GLY A 113 7.30 19.54 11.00
CA GLY A 113 8.27 20.61 10.78
C GLY A 113 9.20 20.26 9.61
N ASN A 114 10.49 20.16 9.89
CA ASN A 114 11.51 19.78 8.89
C ASN A 114 11.90 18.30 8.98
N ASP A 115 11.38 17.57 9.95
CA ASP A 115 11.76 16.17 10.17
C ASP A 115 10.89 15.26 9.30
N LEU A 116 11.53 14.48 8.42
CA LEU A 116 10.87 13.40 7.68
C LEU A 116 10.49 12.29 8.66
N LYS A 117 9.18 12.01 8.77
CA LYS A 117 8.62 11.00 9.67
C LYS A 117 8.43 9.67 8.96
N SER A 118 7.86 9.70 7.78
CA SER A 118 7.55 8.49 7.02
C SER A 118 7.39 8.77 5.55
N GLU A 119 7.52 7.74 4.73
CA GLU A 119 6.93 7.70 3.40
C GLU A 119 5.77 6.72 3.40
N GLU A 120 4.70 7.10 2.70
CA GLU A 120 3.50 6.28 2.57
C GLU A 120 3.26 6.01 1.08
N ILE A 121 3.13 4.74 0.71
CA ILE A 121 2.96 4.27 -0.66
C ILE A 121 1.54 3.72 -0.82
N LEU A 122 0.82 4.20 -1.83
CA LEU A 122 -0.53 3.77 -2.17
C LEU A 122 -0.51 2.45 -2.94
N GLN A 123 -0.95 1.39 -2.28
CA GLN A 123 -1.03 0.05 -2.88
C GLN A 123 -2.33 -0.17 -3.65
N TYR A 124 -3.41 0.48 -3.22
CA TYR A 124 -4.72 0.41 -3.86
C TYR A 124 -5.60 1.60 -3.44
N ILE A 125 -6.46 2.06 -4.33
CA ILE A 125 -7.54 3.00 -4.03
C ILE A 125 -8.81 2.61 -4.76
N SER A 126 -9.96 2.69 -4.09
CA SER A 126 -11.25 2.49 -4.75
C SER A 126 -11.55 3.61 -5.75
N ASP A 127 -12.37 3.32 -6.76
CA ASP A 127 -12.69 4.29 -7.82
C ASP A 127 -13.31 5.59 -7.29
N ASP A 128 -14.10 5.49 -6.22
CA ASP A 128 -14.75 6.59 -5.52
C ASP A 128 -13.86 7.30 -4.49
N GLY A 129 -12.61 6.84 -4.29
CA GLY A 129 -11.66 7.42 -3.36
C GLY A 129 -12.01 7.26 -1.87
N THR A 130 -12.96 6.38 -1.53
CA THR A 130 -13.42 6.22 -0.14
C THR A 130 -12.62 5.18 0.66
N CYS A 131 -11.91 4.27 -0.02
CA CYS A 131 -11.07 3.26 0.59
C CYS A 131 -9.68 3.21 -0.06
N ALA A 132 -8.64 3.10 0.77
CA ALA A 132 -7.26 2.99 0.32
C ALA A 132 -6.49 1.95 1.13
N VAL A 133 -5.55 1.27 0.49
CA VAL A 133 -4.55 0.43 1.15
C VAL A 133 -3.20 1.09 1.01
N VAL A 134 -2.55 1.39 2.13
CA VAL A 134 -1.35 2.23 2.18
C VAL A 134 -0.26 1.53 2.96
N THR A 135 0.94 1.42 2.39
CA THR A 135 2.12 0.95 3.11
C THR A 135 2.88 2.13 3.67
N VAL A 136 3.11 2.15 4.97
CA VAL A 136 3.89 3.16 5.69
C VAL A 136 5.29 2.64 5.94
N MET A 137 6.30 3.49 5.71
CA MET A 137 7.71 3.21 5.95
C MET A 137 8.32 4.32 6.82
N ILE A 138 8.91 3.94 7.94
CA ILE A 138 9.70 4.82 8.80
C ILE A 138 11.15 4.76 8.34
N ILE A 139 11.60 5.79 7.62
CA ILE A 139 12.91 5.79 6.96
C ILE A 139 14.05 6.01 7.95
N SER A 140 13.77 6.53 9.16
CA SER A 140 14.78 6.65 10.23
C SER A 140 15.08 5.33 10.94
N ASP A 141 14.18 4.35 10.86
CA ASP A 141 14.18 3.19 11.73
C ASP A 141 14.42 1.93 10.90
N PHE A 142 15.49 1.20 11.19
CA PHE A 142 15.87 -0.01 10.46
C PHE A 142 15.93 -1.22 11.40
N ILE A 143 15.27 -2.31 11.01
CA ILE A 143 15.41 -3.63 11.66
C ILE A 143 15.95 -4.61 10.63
N GLY A 144 17.10 -5.21 10.91
CA GLY A 144 17.75 -6.16 9.99
C GLY A 144 18.17 -5.53 8.65
N GLY A 145 18.49 -4.22 8.66
CA GLY A 145 18.90 -3.48 7.45
C GLY A 145 17.75 -3.05 6.53
N LYS A 146 16.50 -3.17 6.97
CA LYS A 146 15.31 -2.73 6.22
C LYS A 146 14.51 -1.70 7.00
N PRO A 147 13.90 -0.69 6.35
CA PRO A 147 13.01 0.25 7.02
C PRO A 147 11.89 -0.48 7.76
N VAL A 148 11.56 -0.01 8.94
CA VAL A 148 10.36 -0.45 9.66
C VAL A 148 9.15 0.04 8.88
N GLY A 149 8.17 -0.84 8.67
CA GLY A 149 6.97 -0.46 7.95
C GLY A 149 5.80 -1.39 8.23
N TRP A 150 4.60 -0.95 7.86
CA TRP A 150 3.34 -1.65 8.04
C TRP A 150 2.36 -1.25 6.93
N THR A 151 1.22 -1.93 6.87
CA THR A 151 0.15 -1.62 5.93
C THR A 151 -1.10 -1.22 6.68
N ASP A 152 -1.73 -0.14 6.25
CA ASP A 152 -3.01 0.37 6.74
C ASP A 152 -4.09 0.15 5.66
N LEU A 153 -5.27 -0.30 6.09
CA LEU A 153 -6.51 -0.12 5.34
C LEU A 153 -7.19 1.13 5.88
N ARG A 154 -7.45 2.10 5.00
CA ARG A 154 -7.95 3.42 5.35
C ARG A 154 -9.30 3.68 4.71
N LEU A 155 -10.20 4.31 5.46
CA LEU A 155 -11.56 4.63 5.04
C LEU A 155 -11.85 6.11 5.28
N THR A 156 -12.58 6.73 4.37
CA THR A 156 -13.12 8.06 4.61
C THR A 156 -14.25 8.02 5.62
N ASN A 157 -14.51 9.15 6.25
CA ASN A 157 -15.55 9.29 7.27
C ASN A 157 -16.96 8.95 6.74
N SER A 158 -17.20 9.04 5.44
CA SER A 158 -18.49 8.71 4.81
C SER A 158 -18.80 7.21 4.80
N VAL A 159 -17.78 6.35 4.86
CA VAL A 159 -17.94 4.88 4.76
C VAL A 159 -17.43 4.10 5.96
N VAL A 160 -16.69 4.74 6.88
CA VAL A 160 -16.01 4.05 8.00
C VAL A 160 -16.95 3.23 8.89
N GLU A 161 -18.19 3.67 9.09
CA GLU A 161 -19.21 2.92 9.86
C GLU A 161 -19.79 1.73 9.10
N ALA A 162 -19.89 1.84 7.76
CA ALA A 162 -20.33 0.74 6.91
C ALA A 162 -19.22 -0.30 6.70
N GLY A 163 -17.96 0.11 6.85
CA GLY A 163 -16.78 -0.71 6.63
C GLY A 163 -16.26 -0.66 5.18
N PRO A 164 -15.15 -1.37 4.90
CA PRO A 164 -14.55 -1.39 3.58
C PRO A 164 -15.39 -2.13 2.54
N SER A 165 -15.29 -1.69 1.29
CA SER A 165 -15.81 -2.47 0.16
C SER A 165 -15.06 -3.81 0.03
N PRO A 166 -15.69 -4.86 -0.53
CA PRO A 166 -15.05 -6.17 -0.70
C PRO A 166 -13.69 -6.11 -1.39
N ASN A 167 -13.58 -5.34 -2.48
CA ASN A 167 -12.32 -5.21 -3.24
C ASN A 167 -11.20 -4.60 -2.39
N CYS A 168 -11.52 -3.60 -1.55
CA CYS A 168 -10.50 -2.96 -0.73
C CYS A 168 -9.99 -3.87 0.39
N SER A 169 -10.90 -4.62 1.01
CA SER A 169 -10.56 -5.67 1.98
C SER A 169 -9.68 -6.75 1.35
N GLU A 170 -10.05 -7.22 0.16
CA GLU A 170 -9.29 -8.23 -0.57
C GLU A 170 -7.85 -7.77 -0.86
N LYS A 171 -7.67 -6.52 -1.32
CA LYS A 171 -6.32 -5.96 -1.56
C LYS A 171 -5.48 -5.88 -0.29
N PHE A 172 -6.07 -5.49 0.84
CA PHE A 172 -5.39 -5.51 2.13
C PHE A 172 -5.01 -6.93 2.56
N ASP A 173 -5.93 -7.88 2.44
CA ASP A 173 -5.71 -9.29 2.82
C ASP A 173 -4.64 -9.95 1.96
N ILE A 174 -4.56 -9.65 0.67
CA ILE A 174 -3.46 -10.11 -0.21
C ILE A 174 -2.12 -9.65 0.35
N ILE A 175 -1.97 -8.37 0.70
CA ILE A 175 -0.70 -7.81 1.21
C ILE A 175 -0.35 -8.40 2.57
N VAL A 176 -1.32 -8.53 3.47
CA VAL A 176 -1.17 -9.23 4.77
C VAL A 176 -0.67 -10.66 4.55
N ASN A 177 -1.30 -11.40 3.63
CA ASN A 177 -0.97 -12.80 3.37
C ASN A 177 0.41 -12.98 2.75
N VAL A 178 0.86 -12.06 1.89
CA VAL A 178 2.20 -12.09 1.29
C VAL A 178 3.25 -11.71 2.34
N THR A 179 3.02 -10.65 3.11
CA THR A 179 3.99 -10.14 4.09
C THR A 179 4.04 -10.95 5.39
N LYS A 180 3.04 -11.81 5.65
CA LYS A 180 2.88 -12.60 6.87
C LYS A 180 2.86 -11.75 8.15
N LYS A 181 2.51 -10.46 8.04
CA LYS A 181 2.35 -9.58 9.21
C LYS A 181 0.94 -9.73 9.77
N PRO A 182 0.78 -10.01 11.08
CA PRO A 182 -0.54 -10.00 11.69
C PRO A 182 -1.14 -8.58 11.59
N TRP A 183 -2.46 -8.51 11.49
CA TRP A 183 -3.19 -7.24 11.51
C TRP A 183 -4.17 -7.18 12.67
N ARG A 184 -4.55 -5.96 13.02
CA ARG A 184 -5.56 -5.65 14.03
C ARG A 184 -6.47 -4.54 13.55
N GLN A 185 -7.67 -4.50 14.10
CA GLN A 185 -8.57 -3.37 13.96
C GLN A 185 -8.02 -2.18 14.76
N ALA A 186 -8.00 -0.99 14.14
CA ALA A 186 -7.55 0.26 14.73
C ALA A 186 -8.70 1.27 14.91
N TYR A 187 -9.75 1.17 14.08
CA TYR A 187 -10.97 1.95 14.21
C TYR A 187 -12.02 1.21 15.03
N PHE A 188 -12.73 1.94 15.88
CA PHE A 188 -13.91 1.45 16.59
C PHE A 188 -14.97 2.54 16.57
N SER A 189 -16.26 2.18 16.66
CA SER A 189 -17.35 3.18 16.61
C SER A 189 -17.26 4.27 17.69
N TYR A 190 -16.64 3.98 18.84
CA TYR A 190 -16.37 4.98 19.89
C TYR A 190 -15.27 6.01 19.53
N CYS A 191 -14.60 5.85 18.39
CA CYS A 191 -13.55 6.74 17.94
C CYS A 191 -14.08 8.06 17.37
N GLN A 192 -15.31 8.10 16.85
CA GLN A 192 -15.91 9.30 16.27
C GLN A 192 -15.86 10.51 17.22
#